data_AF-A0A978W777-F1
#
_entry.id   AF-A0A978W777-F1
#
_cell.length_a   1.000
_cell.length_b   1.000
_cell.length_c   1.000
_cell.angle_alpha   90.00
_cell.angle_beta   90.00
_cell.angle_gamma   90.00
#
_symmetry.space_group_name_H-M   'P 1'
#
loop_
_entity.id
_entity.type
_entity.pdbx_description
1 polymer ?
#
loop_
_entity_poly.entity_id
_entity_poly.type
_entity_poly.pdbx_seq_one_letter_code
_entity_poly.pdbx_strand_id
1 'polypeptide(L)'
;EHFMSVISLVGLDCPPELILQRYTLRSHGFLFLKKDYTLWFALPLLVVSNIATALWNFQDTVIILFSMGLTSRYRRLNKYVAEICSDDNKDDQQNSKKETVKIYSWRKTREVYVNQAKLVRKVDTAVGPIILLTSFGNFYFICLQLFLGITQGINGASTLDLAYYVVSLLWLVTRFTWMILAAAEVNVQSKAALHDLYKYSSNCYNLEVNRLQNQLRKDYVAISGMGFFSINRNIILQMASAMLTYELILIQFDDK
;
A
#
# COMPACT_ATOMS: atom_id res chain seq x y z
N GLU A 1 4.73 13.06 -12.99
CA GLU A 1 3.90 13.34 -11.80
C GLU A 1 4.02 14.78 -11.28
N HIS A 2 5.19 15.20 -10.76
CA HIS A 2 5.35 16.56 -10.22
C HIS A 2 4.99 17.64 -11.24
N PHE A 3 5.40 17.46 -12.50
CA PHE A 3 5.04 18.39 -13.58
C PHE A 3 3.53 18.45 -13.85
N MET A 4 2.82 17.31 -13.79
CA MET A 4 1.36 17.24 -13.98
C MET A 4 0.59 17.82 -12.77
N SER A 5 1.07 17.61 -11.56
CA SER A 5 0.51 18.19 -10.34
C SER A 5 0.77 19.70 -10.26
N VAL A 6 1.97 20.16 -10.65
CA VAL A 6 2.31 21.57 -10.80
C VAL A 6 1.45 22.23 -11.88
N ILE A 7 1.27 21.59 -13.03
CA ILE A 7 0.38 22.09 -14.10
C ILE A 7 -1.08 22.16 -13.62
N SER A 8 -1.56 21.14 -12.91
CA SER A 8 -2.90 21.13 -12.28
C SER A 8 -3.09 22.30 -11.30
N LEU A 9 -2.08 22.64 -10.51
CA LEU A 9 -2.11 23.77 -9.58
C LEU A 9 -1.97 25.14 -10.27
N VAL A 10 -1.19 25.24 -11.35
CA VAL A 10 -0.86 26.52 -12.00
C VAL A 10 -1.88 26.92 -13.05
N GLY A 11 -2.42 25.97 -13.83
CA GLY A 11 -3.22 26.23 -15.03
C GLY A 11 -2.38 26.76 -16.20
N LEU A 12 -2.79 26.50 -17.44
CA LEU A 12 -2.04 26.90 -18.65
C LEU A 12 -2.22 28.38 -19.02
N ASP A 13 -3.14 29.09 -18.37
CA ASP A 13 -3.47 30.50 -18.67
C ASP A 13 -2.47 31.51 -18.09
N CYS A 14 -1.38 31.05 -17.46
CA CYS A 14 -0.41 31.92 -16.80
C CYS A 14 0.85 32.19 -17.63
N PRO A 15 1.30 33.47 -17.75
CA PRO A 15 2.59 33.79 -18.35
C PRO A 15 3.72 33.06 -17.63
N PRO A 16 4.79 32.63 -18.33
CA PRO A 16 5.88 31.83 -17.75
C PRO A 16 6.56 32.51 -16.55
N GLU A 17 6.54 33.84 -16.50
CA GLU A 17 7.09 34.66 -15.42
C GLU A 17 6.26 34.58 -14.12
N LEU A 18 4.96 34.29 -14.23
CA LEU A 18 4.00 34.22 -13.12
C LEU A 18 3.70 32.79 -12.65
N ILE A 19 4.15 31.77 -13.40
CA ILE A 19 4.00 30.35 -13.06
C ILE A 19 4.59 30.05 -11.68
N LEU A 20 5.80 30.54 -11.43
CA LEU A 20 6.51 30.33 -10.16
C LEU A 20 5.74 30.98 -9.00
N GLN A 21 5.29 32.24 -9.21
CA GLN A 21 4.56 32.99 -8.20
C GLN A 21 3.21 32.33 -7.86
N ARG A 22 2.47 31.89 -8.88
CA ARG A 22 1.17 31.22 -8.70
C ARG A 22 1.33 29.84 -8.07
N TYR A 23 2.34 29.07 -8.46
CA TYR A 23 2.68 27.81 -7.80
C TYR A 23 3.00 28.04 -6.33
N THR A 24 3.91 28.94 -5.99
CA THR A 24 4.32 29.23 -4.60
C THR A 24 3.17 29.73 -3.75
N LEU A 25 2.33 30.65 -4.25
CA LEU A 25 1.17 31.17 -3.51
C LEU A 25 0.06 30.13 -3.30
N ARG A 26 -0.17 29.24 -4.27
CA ARG A 26 -1.26 28.25 -4.21
C ARG A 26 -0.85 26.98 -3.46
N SER A 27 0.41 26.57 -3.54
CA SER A 27 0.94 25.39 -2.82
C SER A 27 1.46 25.71 -1.42
N HIS A 28 2.02 26.91 -1.20
CA HIS A 28 2.66 27.31 0.05
C HIS A 28 2.09 28.63 0.60
N GLY A 29 0.84 28.97 0.25
CA GLY A 29 0.16 30.17 0.74
C GLY A 29 0.01 30.25 2.26
N PHE A 30 0.17 29.12 2.96
CA PHE A 30 0.25 29.06 4.42
C PHE A 30 1.56 29.63 4.99
N LEU A 31 2.66 29.57 4.22
CA LEU A 31 3.99 30.02 4.65
C LEU A 31 4.24 31.52 4.37
N PHE A 32 3.42 32.16 3.51
CA PHE A 32 3.65 33.53 3.06
C PHE A 32 2.38 34.37 3.05
N LEU A 33 2.43 35.58 3.62
CA LEU A 33 1.47 36.62 3.25
C LEU A 33 1.77 37.07 1.82
N LYS A 34 0.72 37.37 1.05
CA LYS A 34 0.76 37.76 -0.38
C LYS A 34 1.73 38.92 -0.70
N LYS A 35 2.20 39.65 0.33
CA LYS A 35 3.10 40.83 0.23
C LYS A 35 4.60 40.51 0.31
N ASP A 36 5.02 39.34 0.80
CA ASP A 36 6.45 39.03 1.08
C ASP A 36 7.11 38.13 0.00
N TYR A 37 6.48 38.00 -1.16
CA TYR A 37 7.00 37.18 -2.25
C TYR A 37 8.31 37.76 -2.79
N THR A 38 9.40 37.00 -2.66
CA THR A 38 10.71 37.34 -3.25
C THR A 38 11.26 36.15 -4.02
N LEU A 39 11.84 36.39 -5.21
CA LEU A 39 12.39 35.34 -6.08
C LEU A 39 13.44 34.47 -5.37
N TRP A 40 14.26 35.09 -4.51
CA TRP A 40 15.32 34.43 -3.73
C TRP A 40 14.80 33.40 -2.72
N PHE A 41 13.55 33.51 -2.27
CA PHE A 41 12.91 32.52 -1.41
C PHE A 41 12.11 31.48 -2.22
N ALA A 42 11.53 31.88 -3.35
CA ALA A 42 10.77 30.98 -4.22
C ALA A 42 11.62 29.87 -4.84
N LEU A 43 12.86 30.17 -5.23
CA LEU A 43 13.79 29.20 -5.83
C LEU A 43 14.18 28.04 -4.88
N PRO A 44 14.69 28.28 -3.66
CA PRO A 44 14.96 27.21 -2.70
C PRO A 44 13.72 26.40 -2.34
N LEU A 45 12.57 27.07 -2.19
CA LEU A 45 11.30 26.41 -1.88
C LEU A 45 10.87 25.44 -2.98
N LEU A 46 11.04 25.82 -4.25
CA LEU A 46 10.77 24.94 -5.38
C LEU A 46 11.68 23.71 -5.36
N VAL A 47 12.98 23.89 -5.05
CA VAL A 47 13.91 22.76 -4.94
C VAL A 47 13.50 21.81 -3.82
N VAL A 48 13.17 22.34 -2.63
CA VAL A 48 12.70 21.54 -1.49
C VAL A 48 11.41 20.79 -1.83
N SER A 49 10.44 21.44 -2.50
CA SER A 49 9.18 20.82 -2.93
C SER A 49 9.41 19.67 -3.93
N ASN A 50 10.32 19.85 -4.89
CA ASN A 50 10.71 18.79 -5.82
C ASN A 50 11.36 17.60 -5.10
N ILE A 51 12.28 17.87 -4.15
CA ILE A 51 12.91 16.83 -3.34
C ILE A 51 11.86 16.10 -2.50
N ALA A 52 10.94 16.82 -1.85
CA ALA A 52 9.86 16.23 -1.06
C ALA A 52 8.98 15.31 -1.91
N THR A 53 8.62 15.73 -3.13
CA THR A 53 7.83 14.91 -4.06
C THR A 53 8.60 13.68 -4.55
N ALA A 54 9.90 13.81 -4.79
CA ALA A 54 10.75 12.69 -5.15
C ALA A 54 10.86 11.69 -3.98
N LEU A 55 11.03 12.17 -2.75
CA LEU A 55 11.05 11.34 -1.54
C LEU A 55 9.73 10.62 -1.31
N TRP A 56 8.60 11.29 -1.52
CA TRP A 56 7.28 10.67 -1.38
C TRP A 56 7.08 9.50 -2.37
N ASN A 57 7.45 9.70 -3.63
CA ASN A 57 7.44 8.65 -4.65
C ASN A 57 8.39 7.48 -4.32
N PHE A 58 9.57 7.81 -3.81
CA PHE A 58 10.54 6.82 -3.38
C PHE A 58 10.01 5.97 -2.22
N GLN A 59 9.36 6.59 -1.22
CA GLN A 59 8.75 5.89 -0.09
C GLN A 59 7.71 4.85 -0.55
N ASP A 60 6.79 5.23 -1.45
CA ASP A 60 5.78 4.31 -2.00
C ASP A 60 6.44 3.11 -2.70
N THR A 61 7.45 3.39 -3.53
CA THR A 61 8.20 2.35 -4.26
C THR A 61 8.92 1.39 -3.32
N VAL A 62 9.58 1.91 -2.28
CA VAL A 62 10.28 1.10 -1.28
C VAL A 62 9.33 0.16 -0.55
N ILE A 63 8.13 0.63 -0.17
CA ILE A 63 7.11 -0.19 0.49
C ILE A 63 6.64 -1.30 -0.45
N ILE A 64 6.40 -0.99 -1.72
CA ILE A 64 6.02 -1.98 -2.75
C ILE A 64 7.11 -3.05 -2.86
N LEU A 65 8.38 -2.66 -2.99
CA LEU A 65 9.50 -3.59 -3.16
C LEU A 65 9.67 -4.52 -1.95
N PHE A 66 9.62 -4.00 -0.72
CA PHE A 66 9.69 -4.83 0.49
C PHE A 66 8.50 -5.79 0.56
N SER A 67 7.29 -5.30 0.27
CA SER A 67 6.08 -6.12 0.30
C SER A 67 6.14 -7.24 -0.74
N MET A 68 6.53 -6.93 -1.99
CA MET A 68 6.73 -7.93 -3.05
C MET A 68 7.82 -8.94 -2.70
N GLY A 69 8.92 -8.51 -2.09
CA GLY A 69 9.99 -9.40 -1.62
C GLY A 69 9.51 -10.39 -0.57
N LEU A 70 8.75 -9.93 0.42
CA LEU A 70 8.15 -10.76 1.46
C LEU A 70 7.10 -11.73 0.88
N THR A 71 6.23 -11.23 0.02
CA THR A 71 5.22 -12.00 -0.71
C THR A 71 5.86 -13.10 -1.56
N SER A 72 6.93 -12.80 -2.30
CA SER A 72 7.66 -13.77 -3.13
C SER A 72 8.22 -14.93 -2.30
N ARG A 73 8.79 -14.63 -1.12
CA ARG A 73 9.25 -15.67 -0.19
C ARG A 73 8.11 -16.55 0.30
N TYR A 74 6.96 -15.98 0.66
CA TYR A 74 5.78 -16.78 1.03
C TYR A 74 5.26 -17.62 -0.11
N ARG A 75 5.17 -17.08 -1.34
CA ARG A 75 4.75 -17.87 -2.51
C ARG A 75 5.62 -19.10 -2.72
N ARG A 76 6.95 -18.97 -2.55
CA ARG A 76 7.88 -20.12 -2.62
C ARG A 76 7.60 -21.14 -1.51
N LEU A 77 7.36 -20.70 -0.29
CA LEU A 77 7.02 -21.60 0.82
C LEU A 77 5.69 -22.31 0.59
N ASN A 78 4.67 -21.59 0.14
CA ASN A 78 3.36 -22.15 -0.16
C ASN A 78 3.44 -23.17 -1.30
N LYS A 79 4.21 -22.88 -2.35
CA LYS A 79 4.46 -23.82 -3.44
C LYS A 79 5.13 -25.10 -2.93
N TYR A 80 6.15 -24.97 -2.09
CA TYR A 80 6.83 -26.12 -1.48
C TYR A 80 5.87 -26.97 -0.62
N VAL A 81 5.01 -26.34 0.18
CA VAL A 81 3.97 -27.05 0.96
C VAL A 81 2.99 -27.78 0.04
N ALA A 82 2.52 -27.13 -1.02
CA ALA A 82 1.60 -27.73 -1.99
C ALA A 82 2.23 -28.97 -2.68
N GLU A 83 3.51 -28.89 -3.06
CA GLU A 83 4.26 -30.00 -3.64
C GLU A 83 4.34 -31.18 -2.66
N ILE A 84 4.78 -30.95 -1.42
CA ILE A 84 4.82 -32.00 -0.38
C ILE A 84 3.44 -32.63 -0.16
N CYS A 85 2.39 -31.81 -0.03
CA CYS A 85 1.04 -32.29 0.16
C CYS A 85 0.57 -33.17 -1.00
N SER A 86 0.95 -32.82 -2.23
CA SER A 86 0.55 -33.56 -3.43
C SER A 86 1.30 -34.89 -3.61
N ASP A 87 2.58 -34.93 -3.26
CA ASP A 87 3.40 -36.14 -3.36
C ASP A 87 3.03 -37.15 -2.28
N ASP A 88 2.80 -36.68 -1.05
CA ASP A 88 2.34 -37.50 0.06
C ASP A 88 0.98 -38.14 -0.18
N ASN A 89 0.08 -37.47 -0.91
CA ASN A 89 -1.24 -38.02 -1.25
C ASN A 89 -1.17 -39.15 -2.30
N LYS A 90 -0.07 -39.27 -3.06
CA LYS A 90 0.13 -40.30 -4.09
C LYS A 90 0.88 -41.52 -3.54
N ASP A 91 1.73 -41.32 -2.53
CA ASP A 91 2.58 -42.36 -1.95
C ASP A 91 1.79 -43.16 -0.90
N ASP A 92 0.88 -44.01 -1.38
CA ASP A 92 0.08 -44.96 -0.58
C ASP A 92 0.96 -46.11 -0.08
N GLN A 93 1.96 -45.86 0.79
CA GLN A 93 2.61 -46.96 1.49
C GLN A 93 3.33 -46.63 2.82
N GLN A 94 2.76 -47.28 3.82
CA GLN A 94 3.17 -47.52 5.20
C GLN A 94 4.61 -48.07 5.31
N ASN A 95 5.58 -47.17 5.43
CA ASN A 95 6.95 -47.52 5.80
C ASN A 95 7.38 -46.64 6.99
N SER A 96 7.51 -47.24 8.18
CA SER A 96 7.76 -46.52 9.45
C SER A 96 9.01 -45.62 9.43
N LYS A 97 10.03 -45.96 8.60
CA LYS A 97 11.21 -45.10 8.37
C LYS A 97 10.88 -43.81 7.58
N LYS A 98 9.92 -43.84 6.65
CA LYS A 98 9.49 -42.65 5.89
C LYS A 98 8.73 -41.67 6.80
N GLU A 99 8.02 -42.18 7.81
CA GLU A 99 7.22 -41.36 8.73
C GLU A 99 8.09 -40.44 9.61
N THR A 100 9.22 -40.94 10.11
CA THR A 100 10.16 -40.14 10.92
C THR A 100 10.79 -39.01 10.08
N VAL A 101 11.17 -39.30 8.83
CA VAL A 101 11.71 -38.32 7.89
C VAL A 101 10.65 -37.25 7.54
N LYS A 102 9.40 -37.68 7.37
CA LYS A 102 8.25 -36.79 7.11
C LYS A 102 7.96 -35.85 8.29
N ILE A 103 7.97 -36.36 9.53
CA ILE A 103 7.86 -35.52 10.74
C ILE A 103 8.97 -34.45 10.76
N TYR A 104 10.22 -34.85 10.47
CA TYR A 104 11.34 -33.92 10.43
C TYR A 104 11.17 -32.84 9.36
N SER A 105 10.77 -33.22 8.13
CA SER A 105 10.50 -32.28 7.04
C SER A 105 9.41 -31.27 7.41
N TRP A 106 8.28 -31.72 7.96
CA TRP A 106 7.19 -30.82 8.39
C TRP A 106 7.62 -29.89 9.53
N ARG A 107 8.41 -30.39 10.48
CA ARG A 107 8.99 -29.55 11.53
C ARG A 107 9.89 -28.47 10.93
N LYS A 108 10.72 -28.82 9.94
CA LYS A 108 11.59 -27.87 9.26
C LYS A 108 10.79 -26.82 8.50
N THR A 109 9.76 -27.23 7.76
CA THR A 109 8.83 -26.32 7.07
C THR A 109 8.22 -25.32 8.04
N ARG A 110 7.68 -25.79 9.18
CA ARG A 110 7.12 -24.91 10.21
C ARG A 110 8.16 -23.91 10.74
N GLU A 111 9.38 -24.35 11.01
CA GLU A 111 10.47 -23.47 11.45
C GLU A 111 10.72 -22.34 10.44
N VAL A 112 10.72 -22.66 9.14
CA VAL A 112 10.90 -21.66 8.08
C VAL A 112 9.73 -20.68 8.04
N TYR A 113 8.47 -21.13 8.21
CA TYR A 113 7.31 -20.23 8.33
C TYR A 113 7.41 -19.31 9.55
N VAL A 114 7.85 -19.81 10.71
CA VAL A 114 8.08 -18.99 11.90
C VAL A 114 9.16 -17.93 11.63
N ASN A 115 10.27 -18.32 11.01
CA ASN A 115 11.36 -17.39 10.69
C ASN A 115 10.94 -16.34 9.66
N GLN A 116 10.12 -16.73 8.68
CA GLN A 116 9.54 -15.79 7.72
C GLN A 116 8.57 -14.81 8.40
N ALA A 117 7.71 -15.26 9.31
CA ALA A 117 6.82 -14.38 10.08
C ALA A 117 7.62 -13.39 10.95
N LYS A 118 8.70 -13.85 11.60
CA LYS A 118 9.62 -12.98 12.34
C LYS A 118 10.27 -11.92 11.44
N LEU A 119 10.65 -12.30 10.22
CA LEU A 119 11.21 -11.37 9.24
C LEU A 119 10.19 -10.28 8.85
N VAL A 120 8.94 -10.66 8.58
CA VAL A 120 7.87 -9.69 8.29
C VAL A 120 7.73 -8.69 9.43
N ARG A 121 7.65 -9.16 10.68
CA ARG A 121 7.53 -8.26 11.85
C ARG A 121 8.74 -7.33 12.00
N LYS A 122 9.95 -7.80 11.68
CA LYS A 122 11.15 -6.97 11.70
C LYS A 122 11.12 -5.88 10.63
N VAL A 123 10.67 -6.22 9.41
CA VAL A 123 10.48 -5.25 8.33
C VAL A 123 9.36 -4.27 8.69
N ASP A 124 8.25 -4.76 9.25
CA ASP A 124 7.12 -3.95 9.69
C ASP A 124 7.54 -2.91 10.73
N THR A 125 8.37 -3.29 11.69
CA THR A 125 8.87 -2.35 12.71
C THR A 125 9.75 -1.25 12.09
N ALA A 126 10.54 -1.58 11.07
CA ALA A 126 11.44 -0.63 10.42
C ALA A 126 10.71 0.30 9.42
N VAL A 127 9.76 -0.25 8.66
CA VAL A 127 9.06 0.45 7.56
C VAL A 127 7.73 1.04 8.04
N GLY A 128 7.20 0.60 9.19
CA GLY A 128 5.92 1.03 9.74
C GLY A 128 5.74 2.54 9.85
N PRO A 129 6.72 3.33 10.34
CA PRO A 129 6.62 4.79 10.35
C PRO A 129 6.52 5.41 8.94
N ILE A 130 7.25 4.83 7.97
CA ILE A 130 7.22 5.26 6.57
C ILE A 130 5.86 4.96 5.96
N ILE A 131 5.30 3.77 6.23
CA ILE A 131 3.95 3.38 5.81
C ILE A 131 2.92 4.34 6.37
N LEU A 132 2.98 4.67 7.66
CA LEU A 132 2.05 5.60 8.28
C LEU A 132 2.11 6.97 7.61
N LEU A 133 3.32 7.53 7.47
CA LEU A 133 3.53 8.84 6.87
C LEU A 133 3.00 8.89 5.43
N THR A 134 3.33 7.89 4.61
CA THR A 134 2.89 7.87 3.23
C THR A 134 1.40 7.56 3.08
N SER A 135 0.82 6.73 3.94
CA SER A 135 -0.62 6.47 3.93
C SER A 135 -1.42 7.72 4.25
N PHE A 136 -0.97 8.51 5.24
CA PHE A 136 -1.59 9.79 5.55
C PHE A 136 -1.42 10.80 4.41
N GLY A 137 -0.20 10.92 3.86
CA GLY A 137 0.08 11.81 2.74
C GLY A 137 -0.75 11.49 1.50
N ASN A 138 -0.75 10.23 1.05
CA ASN A 138 -1.56 9.78 -0.08
C ASN A 138 -3.05 10.02 0.15
N PHE A 139 -3.57 9.71 1.34
CA PHE A 139 -4.96 9.98 1.67
C PHE A 139 -5.30 11.47 1.58
N TYR A 140 -4.48 12.33 2.18
CA TYR A 140 -4.65 13.79 2.14
C TYR A 140 -4.68 14.32 0.70
N PHE A 141 -3.71 13.94 -0.14
CA PHE A 141 -3.64 14.42 -1.52
C PHE A 141 -4.79 13.90 -2.38
N ILE A 142 -5.25 12.67 -2.14
CA ILE A 142 -6.41 12.12 -2.83
C ILE A 142 -7.69 12.91 -2.46
N CYS A 143 -7.92 13.21 -1.18
CA CYS A 143 -9.04 14.04 -0.74
C CYS A 143 -8.96 15.45 -1.34
N LEU A 144 -7.80 16.10 -1.23
CA LEU A 144 -7.58 17.45 -1.79
C LEU A 144 -7.86 17.50 -3.29
N GLN A 145 -7.38 16.51 -4.05
CA GLN A 145 -7.57 16.46 -5.50
C GLN A 145 -9.03 16.18 -5.87
N LEU A 146 -9.74 15.37 -5.09
CA LEU A 146 -11.17 15.12 -5.29
C LEU A 146 -11.98 16.39 -5.02
N PHE A 147 -11.76 17.06 -3.88
CA PHE A 147 -12.39 18.33 -3.55
C PHE A 147 -12.17 19.38 -4.64
N LEU A 148 -10.90 19.62 -5.03
CA LEU A 148 -10.57 20.60 -6.05
C LEU A 148 -11.19 20.26 -7.42
N GLY A 149 -11.25 18.97 -7.77
CA GLY A 149 -11.89 18.50 -9.00
C GLY A 149 -13.40 18.79 -9.00
N ILE A 150 -14.07 18.58 -7.86
CA ILE A 150 -15.50 18.83 -7.70
C ILE A 150 -15.79 20.34 -7.75
N THR A 151 -15.11 21.15 -6.95
CA THR A 151 -15.32 22.61 -6.90
C THR A 151 -15.04 23.27 -8.24
N GLN A 152 -14.00 22.84 -8.98
CA GLN A 152 -13.72 23.40 -10.31
C GLN A 152 -14.69 22.92 -11.38
N GLY A 153 -15.20 21.69 -11.26
CA GLY A 153 -16.27 21.18 -12.10
C GLY A 153 -17.58 21.97 -11.94
N ILE A 154 -17.90 22.37 -10.70
CA ILE A 154 -19.09 23.20 -10.39
C ILE A 154 -18.93 24.64 -10.89
N ASN A 155 -17.73 25.23 -10.75
CA ASN A 155 -17.46 26.62 -11.11
C ASN A 155 -17.29 26.88 -12.62
N GLY A 156 -17.57 25.90 -13.48
CA GLY A 156 -17.54 26.07 -14.94
C GLY A 156 -16.12 26.23 -15.52
N ALA A 157 -15.10 25.61 -14.89
CA ALA A 157 -13.73 25.62 -15.40
C ALA A 157 -13.63 24.99 -16.81
N SER A 158 -12.54 25.28 -17.51
CA SER A 158 -12.30 24.73 -18.85
C SER A 158 -12.31 23.19 -18.83
N THR A 159 -12.80 22.57 -19.91
CA THR A 159 -12.82 21.10 -20.04
C THR A 159 -11.42 20.48 -19.92
N LEU A 160 -10.40 21.24 -20.30
CA LEU A 160 -9.00 20.86 -20.17
C LEU A 160 -8.56 20.79 -18.70
N ASP A 161 -8.88 21.80 -17.88
CA ASP A 161 -8.52 21.79 -16.46
C ASP A 161 -9.17 20.61 -15.74
N LEU A 162 -10.47 20.38 -15.97
CA LEU A 162 -11.18 19.23 -15.38
C LEU A 162 -10.53 17.90 -15.74
N ALA A 163 -10.14 17.72 -17.02
CA ALA A 163 -9.45 16.52 -17.47
C ALA A 163 -8.12 16.31 -16.73
N TYR A 164 -7.33 17.37 -16.49
CA TYR A 164 -6.11 17.28 -15.69
C TYR A 164 -6.38 16.85 -14.25
N TYR A 165 -7.41 17.42 -13.60
CA TYR A 165 -7.75 17.04 -12.22
C TYR A 165 -8.10 15.56 -12.12
N VAL A 166 -8.91 15.05 -13.05
CA VAL A 166 -9.32 13.64 -13.10
C VAL A 166 -8.14 12.72 -13.38
N VAL A 167 -7.29 13.05 -14.37
CA VAL A 167 -6.11 12.24 -14.69
C VAL A 167 -5.14 12.18 -13.50
N SER A 168 -4.89 13.32 -12.85
CA SER A 168 -4.03 13.41 -11.67
C SER A 168 -4.60 12.60 -10.49
N LEU A 169 -5.92 12.68 -10.26
CA LEU A 169 -6.60 11.91 -9.23
C LEU A 169 -6.50 10.40 -9.50
N LEU A 170 -6.85 9.95 -10.71
CA LEU A 170 -6.79 8.54 -11.09
C LEU A 170 -5.37 7.98 -10.95
N TRP A 171 -4.38 8.79 -11.30
CA TRP A 171 -2.98 8.43 -11.15
C TRP A 171 -2.60 8.22 -9.67
N LEU A 172 -2.93 9.18 -8.79
CA LEU A 172 -2.69 9.07 -7.35
C LEU A 172 -3.39 7.86 -6.73
N VAL A 173 -4.67 7.66 -7.07
CA VAL A 173 -5.46 6.52 -6.57
C VAL A 173 -4.84 5.20 -7.03
N THR A 174 -4.42 5.10 -8.29
CA THR A 174 -3.80 3.88 -8.82
C THR A 174 -2.48 3.59 -8.13
N ARG A 175 -1.61 4.59 -7.93
CA ARG A 175 -0.33 4.42 -7.23
C ARG A 175 -0.54 3.97 -5.77
N PHE A 176 -1.45 4.64 -5.07
CA PHE A 176 -1.75 4.33 -3.68
C PHE A 176 -2.40 2.95 -3.50
N THR A 177 -3.37 2.60 -4.35
CA THR A 177 -3.99 1.27 -4.33
C THR A 177 -2.99 0.17 -4.65
N TRP A 178 -2.08 0.39 -5.61
CA TRP A 178 -1.01 -0.55 -5.92
C TRP A 178 -0.10 -0.81 -4.70
N MET A 179 0.30 0.25 -3.99
CA MET A 179 1.07 0.14 -2.75
C MET A 179 0.32 -0.66 -1.68
N ILE A 180 -0.95 -0.34 -1.41
CA ILE A 180 -1.75 -1.06 -0.42
C ILE A 180 -1.94 -2.51 -0.82
N LEU A 181 -2.23 -2.79 -2.10
CA LEU A 181 -2.42 -4.16 -2.58
C LEU A 181 -1.15 -4.99 -2.43
N ALA A 182 0.03 -4.43 -2.74
CA ALA A 182 1.30 -5.11 -2.53
C ALA A 182 1.52 -5.47 -1.05
N ALA A 183 1.25 -4.53 -0.14
CA ALA A 183 1.37 -4.76 1.31
C ALA A 183 0.33 -5.76 1.84
N ALA A 184 -0.92 -5.67 1.38
CA ALA A 184 -2.00 -6.58 1.76
C ALA A 184 -1.74 -8.01 1.26
N GLU A 185 -1.03 -8.17 0.15
CA GLU A 185 -0.71 -9.47 -0.40
C GLU A 185 0.19 -10.29 0.54
N VAL A 186 1.04 -9.65 1.36
CA VAL A 186 1.85 -10.33 2.38
C VAL A 186 0.95 -11.10 3.36
N ASN A 187 -0.14 -10.47 3.83
CA ASN A 187 -1.08 -11.11 4.75
C ASN A 187 -1.81 -12.28 4.08
N VAL A 188 -2.23 -12.11 2.82
CA VAL A 188 -2.93 -13.15 2.05
C VAL A 188 -2.03 -14.35 1.83
N GLN A 189 -0.80 -14.13 1.37
CA GLN A 189 0.15 -15.21 1.12
C GLN A 189 0.65 -15.88 2.41
N SER A 190 0.67 -15.17 3.54
CA SER A 190 1.01 -15.79 4.83
C SER A 190 0.02 -16.89 5.23
N LYS A 191 -1.23 -16.85 4.72
CA LYS A 191 -2.29 -17.81 5.03
C LYS A 191 -2.62 -18.76 3.88
N ALA A 192 -2.08 -18.54 2.68
CA ALA A 192 -2.50 -19.27 1.48
C ALA A 192 -2.25 -20.78 1.57
N ALA A 193 -1.15 -21.23 2.21
CA ALA A 193 -0.88 -22.65 2.42
C ALA A 193 -1.94 -23.39 3.25
N LEU A 194 -2.79 -22.66 3.99
CA LEU A 194 -3.86 -23.28 4.79
C LEU A 194 -4.86 -24.04 3.93
N HIS A 195 -5.14 -23.54 2.72
CA HIS A 195 -6.03 -24.21 1.78
C HIS A 195 -5.49 -25.59 1.35
N ASP A 196 -4.20 -25.67 1.05
CA ASP A 196 -3.56 -26.93 0.63
C ASP A 196 -3.43 -27.90 1.80
N LEU A 197 -3.14 -27.38 2.99
CA LEU A 197 -3.11 -28.16 4.22
C LEU A 197 -4.49 -28.74 4.58
N TYR A 198 -5.60 -28.07 4.29
CA TYR A 198 -6.94 -28.62 4.52
C TYR A 198 -7.33 -29.72 3.54
N LYS A 199 -6.75 -29.73 2.34
CA LYS A 199 -6.95 -30.77 1.32
C LYS A 199 -6.08 -32.01 1.53
N TYR A 200 -5.25 -32.00 2.56
CA TYR A 200 -4.31 -33.07 2.85
C TYR A 200 -5.01 -34.32 3.40
N SER A 201 -4.65 -35.50 2.90
CA SER A 201 -5.30 -36.77 3.26
C SER A 201 -5.12 -37.12 4.74
N SER A 202 -6.21 -37.57 5.39
CA SER A 202 -6.22 -37.98 6.80
C SER A 202 -5.25 -39.12 7.11
N ASN A 203 -4.97 -40.01 6.15
CA ASN A 203 -4.08 -41.16 6.34
C ASN A 203 -2.60 -40.76 6.45
N CYS A 204 -2.24 -39.60 5.91
CA CYS A 204 -0.88 -39.04 5.97
C CYS A 204 -0.73 -37.96 7.05
N TYR A 205 -1.80 -37.69 7.80
CA TYR A 205 -1.89 -36.57 8.72
C TYR A 205 -0.98 -36.74 9.94
N ASN A 206 -0.23 -35.68 10.25
CA ASN A 206 0.78 -35.69 11.29
C ASN A 206 0.55 -34.53 12.26
N LEU A 207 0.96 -34.69 13.52
CA LEU A 207 0.94 -33.65 14.54
C LEU A 207 1.60 -32.34 14.09
N GLU A 208 2.69 -32.40 13.32
CA GLU A 208 3.37 -31.20 12.81
C GLU A 208 2.54 -30.44 11.76
N VAL A 209 1.76 -31.16 10.94
CA VAL A 209 0.80 -30.56 9.98
C VAL A 209 -0.30 -29.81 10.75
N ASN A 210 -0.85 -30.43 11.81
CA ASN A 210 -1.83 -29.78 12.69
C ASN A 210 -1.25 -28.51 13.34
N ARG A 211 -0.03 -28.59 13.87
CA ARG A 211 0.65 -27.43 14.47
C ARG A 211 0.84 -26.30 13.46
N LEU A 212 1.23 -26.61 12.23
CA LEU A 212 1.38 -25.62 11.16
C LEU A 212 0.03 -25.01 10.77
N GLN A 213 -1.02 -25.80 10.58
CA GLN A 213 -2.37 -25.29 10.32
C GLN A 213 -2.84 -24.34 11.43
N ASN A 214 -2.65 -24.75 12.68
CA ASN A 214 -3.06 -23.95 13.83
C ASN A 214 -2.25 -22.64 13.93
N GLN A 215 -0.95 -22.70 13.60
CA GLN A 215 -0.09 -21.51 13.51
C GLN A 215 -0.56 -20.56 12.41
N LEU A 216 -0.76 -21.02 11.17
CA LEU A 216 -1.17 -20.17 10.05
C LEU A 216 -2.57 -19.55 10.27
N ARG A 217 -3.44 -20.26 10.99
CA ARG A 217 -4.79 -19.77 11.34
C ARG A 217 -4.75 -18.69 12.42
N LYS A 218 -3.94 -18.89 13.47
CA LYS A 218 -3.91 -18.01 14.66
C LYS A 218 -2.93 -16.87 14.55
N ASP A 219 -1.82 -17.06 13.84
CA ASP A 219 -0.79 -16.06 13.70
C ASP A 219 -1.20 -15.01 12.65
N TYR A 220 -1.45 -13.79 13.11
CA TYR A 220 -1.76 -12.67 12.23
C TYR A 220 -0.46 -11.99 11.77
N VAL A 221 -0.04 -12.31 10.56
CA VAL A 221 1.15 -11.71 9.92
C VAL A 221 0.70 -10.72 8.87
N ALA A 222 0.89 -9.43 9.11
CA ALA A 222 0.56 -8.36 8.18
C ALA A 222 1.59 -7.23 8.32
N ILE A 223 1.62 -6.37 7.30
CA ILE A 223 2.30 -5.07 7.36
C ILE A 223 1.31 -4.05 7.93
N SER A 224 1.79 -3.13 8.76
CA SER A 224 1.00 -2.18 9.53
C SER A 224 1.62 -0.78 9.53
N GLY A 225 0.79 0.24 9.70
CA GLY A 225 1.24 1.60 9.97
C GLY A 225 1.51 1.79 11.46
N MET A 226 2.65 1.31 11.97
CA MET A 226 3.02 1.36 13.40
C MET A 226 1.98 0.73 14.35
N GLY A 227 1.21 -0.25 13.88
CA GLY A 227 0.15 -0.88 14.66
C GLY A 227 -1.17 -0.08 14.76
N PHE A 228 -1.26 1.15 14.25
CA PHE A 228 -2.53 1.89 14.20
C PHE A 228 -3.56 1.22 13.29
N PHE A 229 -3.10 0.72 12.15
CA PHE A 229 -3.91 -0.03 11.20
C PHE A 229 -3.07 -1.12 10.55
N SER A 230 -3.68 -2.29 10.33
CA SER A 230 -3.06 -3.38 9.58
C SER A 230 -3.54 -3.32 8.13
N ILE A 231 -2.61 -3.40 7.19
CA ILE A 231 -2.94 -3.33 5.77
C ILE A 231 -3.51 -4.69 5.33
N ASN A 232 -4.80 -4.70 5.02
CA ASN A 232 -5.52 -5.82 4.43
C ASN A 232 -6.25 -5.37 3.16
N ARG A 233 -6.82 -6.30 2.38
CA ARG A 233 -7.54 -5.94 1.14
C ARG A 233 -8.79 -5.07 1.38
N ASN A 234 -9.34 -5.10 2.59
CA ASN A 234 -10.57 -4.38 2.93
C ASN A 234 -10.33 -2.91 3.25
N ILE A 235 -9.12 -2.53 3.66
CA ILE A 235 -8.79 -1.16 4.07
C ILE A 235 -9.00 -0.16 2.93
N ILE A 236 -8.77 -0.58 1.67
CA ILE A 236 -8.97 0.26 0.48
C ILE A 236 -10.44 0.68 0.37
N LEU A 237 -11.36 -0.28 0.53
CA LEU A 237 -12.79 -0.02 0.44
C LEU A 237 -13.28 0.86 1.59
N GLN A 238 -12.77 0.62 2.81
CA GLN A 238 -13.10 1.44 3.99
C GLN A 238 -12.64 2.88 3.82
N MET A 239 -11.41 3.09 3.32
CA MET A 239 -10.87 4.42 3.06
C MET A 239 -11.65 5.14 1.96
N ALA A 240 -11.98 4.44 0.86
CA ALA A 240 -12.78 5.00 -0.23
C ALA A 240 -14.19 5.39 0.23
N SER A 241 -14.86 4.55 1.04
CA SER A 241 -16.18 4.88 1.58
C SER A 241 -16.14 6.10 2.50
N ALA A 242 -15.15 6.15 3.41
CA ALA A 242 -15.03 7.26 4.34
C ALA A 242 -14.77 8.59 3.62
N MET A 243 -13.91 8.56 2.60
CA MET A 243 -13.62 9.71 1.75
C MET A 243 -14.87 10.20 1.02
N LEU A 244 -15.58 9.31 0.32
CA LEU A 244 -16.80 9.67 -0.40
C LEU A 244 -17.88 10.25 0.53
N THR A 245 -18.06 9.67 1.71
CA THR A 245 -18.98 10.20 2.72
C THR A 245 -18.60 11.62 3.14
N TYR A 246 -17.32 11.86 3.41
CA TYR A 246 -16.85 13.19 3.84
C TYR A 246 -17.10 14.26 2.77
N GLU A 247 -16.82 13.92 1.51
CA GLU A 247 -16.94 14.85 0.38
C GLU A 247 -18.41 15.12 0.05
N LEU A 248 -19.26 14.10 0.09
CA LEU A 248 -20.71 14.28 -0.06
C LEU A 248 -21.28 15.20 1.03
N ILE A 249 -20.84 15.02 2.28
CA ILE A 249 -21.24 15.89 3.39
C ILE A 249 -20.77 17.32 3.13
N LEU A 250 -19.52 17.51 2.71
CA LEU A 250 -18.95 18.82 2.44
C LEU A 250 -19.74 19.58 1.36
N ILE A 251 -20.07 18.91 0.25
CA ILE A 251 -20.87 19.50 -0.84
C ILE A 251 -22.26 19.90 -0.34
N GLN A 252 -22.92 19.04 0.46
CA GLN A 252 -24.23 19.35 1.04
C GLN A 252 -24.23 20.56 1.97
N PHE A 253 -23.09 20.88 2.59
CA PHE A 253 -22.93 22.06 3.43
C PHE A 253 -22.50 23.30 2.63
N ASP A 254 -21.83 23.15 1.49
CA ASP A 254 -21.45 24.26 0.60
C ASP A 254 -22.66 24.82 -0.17
N ASP A 255 -23.67 23.98 -0.42
CA ASP A 255 -24.96 24.37 -1.03
C ASP A 255 -25.95 25.07 -0.05
N LYS A 256 -25.56 25.31 1.22
CA LYS A 256 -26.38 26.01 2.24
C LYS A 256 -25.77 27.35 2.65
#